data_AF-A0A5C7P5Z4-F1
#
_entry.id   AF-A0A5C7P5Z4-F1
#
_cell.length_a   1.000
_cell.length_b   1.000
_cell.length_c   1.000
_cell.angle_alpha   90.00
_cell.angle_beta   90.00
_cell.angle_gamma   90.00
#
_symmetry.space_group_name_H-M   'P 1'
#
loop_
_entity.id
_entity.type
_entity.pdbx_description
1 polymer ?
#
loop_
_entity_poly.entity_id
_entity_poly.type
_entity_poly.pdbx_seq_one_letter_code
_entity_poly.pdbx_strand_id
1 'polypeptide(L)'
;MTLHRGVIAKPPDIREVRPLSRDDLAILREKRADITIKNLRDTHHRLARLVAMGLRNDELIELSGYTYTRIHQLRHDPAFQELVAQKRKIVDEAFWRQQDEFAALATANMRRAETMLSDKLEAAEESGEFLPTRDLIAITEGRMDRFGYGKTRLNVNVNADFAAKLEAAKARISSARTIEGTTSSLVPSGETRSDHPPAAPDSESPNPPSDTALVRRRSA
;
A
#
# COMPACT_ATOMS: atom_id res chain seq x y z
N MET A 1 -30.14 -35.63 -5.13
CA MET A 1 -29.11 -34.64 -4.76
C MET A 1 -27.73 -35.24 -4.99
N THR A 2 -27.02 -34.82 -6.03
CA THR A 2 -25.66 -35.30 -6.33
C THR A 2 -24.64 -34.51 -5.50
N LEU A 3 -24.02 -35.16 -4.52
CA LEU A 3 -23.08 -34.56 -3.57
C LEU A 3 -21.70 -34.22 -4.17
N HIS A 4 -21.50 -34.36 -5.49
CA HIS A 4 -20.17 -34.28 -6.12
C HIS A 4 -20.24 -33.51 -7.45
N ARG A 5 -19.41 -32.47 -7.60
CA ARG A 5 -19.27 -31.68 -8.85
C ARG A 5 -18.19 -32.25 -9.79
N GLY A 6 -18.21 -33.55 -10.03
CA GLY A 6 -17.24 -34.20 -10.92
C GLY A 6 -17.74 -35.52 -11.49
N VAL A 7 -17.19 -35.91 -12.64
CA VAL A 7 -17.47 -37.22 -13.25
C VAL A 7 -16.83 -38.29 -12.38
N ILE A 8 -17.65 -39.04 -11.66
CA ILE A 8 -17.18 -40.20 -10.91
C ILE A 8 -16.91 -41.29 -11.94
N ALA A 9 -15.66 -41.71 -12.10
CA ALA A 9 -15.25 -42.68 -13.11
C ALA A 9 -15.94 -44.06 -12.95
N LYS A 10 -16.35 -44.40 -11.73
CA LYS A 10 -17.22 -45.54 -11.42
C LYS A 10 -18.21 -45.11 -10.33
N PRO A 11 -19.52 -45.21 -10.54
CA PRO A 11 -20.48 -44.91 -9.49
C PRO A 11 -20.18 -45.79 -8.26
N PRO A 12 -20.19 -45.24 -7.04
CA PRO A 12 -19.94 -46.04 -5.85
C PRO A 12 -21.05 -47.09 -5.71
N ASP A 13 -20.65 -48.35 -5.73
CA ASP A 13 -21.55 -49.48 -5.55
C ASP A 13 -21.61 -49.83 -4.06
N ILE A 14 -22.82 -49.85 -3.49
CA ILE A 14 -23.03 -50.17 -2.09
C ILE A 14 -23.08 -51.70 -1.99
N ARG A 15 -21.92 -52.30 -1.71
CA ARG A 15 -21.79 -53.77 -1.65
C ARG A 15 -22.53 -54.39 -0.46
N GLU A 16 -22.47 -53.76 0.71
CA GLU A 16 -23.06 -54.28 1.94
C GLU A 16 -23.36 -53.15 2.92
N VAL A 17 -24.52 -53.20 3.57
CA VAL A 17 -24.91 -52.26 4.64
C VAL A 17 -24.67 -52.93 5.97
N ARG A 18 -23.60 -52.53 6.67
CA ARG A 18 -23.24 -53.03 8.00
C ARG A 18 -23.16 -51.91 9.05
N PRO A 19 -23.40 -52.20 10.35
CA PRO A 19 -23.25 -51.19 11.40
C PRO A 19 -21.79 -50.71 11.50
N LEU A 20 -21.62 -49.41 11.77
CA LEU A 20 -20.32 -48.75 11.86
C LEU A 20 -19.54 -49.28 13.08
N SER A 21 -18.41 -49.96 12.85
CA SER A 21 -17.54 -50.48 13.91
C SER A 21 -16.46 -49.46 14.30
N ARG A 22 -15.84 -49.64 15.48
CA ARG A 22 -14.67 -48.86 15.91
C ARG A 22 -13.49 -49.01 14.95
N ASP A 23 -13.36 -50.17 14.32
CA ASP A 23 -12.29 -50.44 13.35
C ASP A 23 -12.46 -49.58 12.08
N ASP A 24 -13.70 -49.28 11.68
CA ASP A 24 -13.97 -48.41 10.52
C ASP A 24 -13.57 -46.96 10.79
N LEU A 25 -13.69 -46.52 12.05
CA LEU A 25 -13.22 -45.21 12.49
C LEU A 25 -11.70 -45.13 12.56
N ALA A 26 -11.01 -46.26 12.78
CA ALA A 26 -9.55 -46.30 12.79
C ALA A 26 -8.97 -45.96 11.41
N ILE A 27 -9.65 -46.34 10.32
CA ILE A 27 -9.25 -46.04 8.94
C ILE A 27 -9.19 -44.52 8.68
N LEU A 28 -10.05 -43.73 9.34
CA LEU A 28 -10.07 -42.27 9.18
C LEU A 28 -8.87 -41.57 9.83
N ARG A 29 -8.11 -42.27 10.69
CA ARG A 29 -6.88 -41.73 11.29
C ARG A 29 -5.71 -41.80 10.31
N GLU A 30 -5.76 -42.69 9.32
CA GLU A 30 -4.69 -42.81 8.33
C GLU A 30 -4.74 -41.64 7.35
N LYS A 31 -3.59 -40.99 7.14
CA LYS A 31 -3.49 -39.90 6.17
C LYS A 31 -3.74 -40.47 4.77
N ARG A 32 -4.79 -39.98 4.10
CA ARG A 32 -5.06 -40.32 2.70
C ARG A 32 -3.85 -39.93 1.84
N ALA A 33 -3.49 -40.81 0.90
CA ALA A 33 -2.39 -40.55 -0.03
C ALA A 33 -2.62 -39.22 -0.78
N ASP A 34 -1.57 -38.41 -0.89
CA ASP A 34 -1.61 -37.17 -1.64
C ASP A 34 -1.77 -37.47 -3.13
N ILE A 35 -2.74 -36.81 -3.78
CA ILE A 35 -3.00 -36.99 -5.21
C ILE A 35 -2.03 -36.10 -5.98
N THR A 36 -0.89 -36.65 -6.36
CA THR A 36 0.08 -35.96 -7.22
C THR A 36 -0.45 -35.83 -8.65
N ILE A 37 -0.19 -34.70 -9.30
CA ILE A 37 -0.57 -34.50 -10.70
C ILE A 37 0.32 -35.38 -11.57
N LYS A 38 -0.28 -36.19 -12.44
CA LYS A 38 0.49 -37.00 -13.40
C LYS A 38 0.91 -36.19 -14.63
N ASN A 39 -0.03 -35.42 -15.19
CA ASN A 39 0.18 -34.66 -16.42
C ASN A 39 -0.33 -33.21 -16.25
N LEU A 40 0.52 -32.24 -16.60
CA LEU A 40 0.14 -30.85 -16.71
C LEU A 40 -0.60 -30.62 -18.04
N ARG A 41 -1.81 -30.08 -17.95
CA ARG A 41 -2.69 -29.75 -19.09
C ARG A 41 -2.79 -28.25 -19.28
N ASP A 42 -3.33 -27.80 -20.42
CA ASP A 42 -3.57 -26.38 -20.73
C ASP A 42 -4.33 -25.62 -19.65
N THR A 43 -5.28 -26.27 -18.97
CA THR A 43 -6.01 -25.67 -17.84
C THR A 43 -5.08 -25.31 -16.68
N HIS A 44 -4.05 -26.13 -16.42
CA HIS A 44 -3.02 -25.85 -15.42
C HIS A 44 -2.10 -24.73 -15.88
N HIS A 45 -1.75 -24.67 -17.18
CA HIS A 45 -0.98 -23.54 -17.73
C HIS A 45 -1.74 -22.21 -17.66
N ARG A 46 -3.07 -22.24 -17.85
CA ARG A 46 -3.92 -21.06 -17.64
C ARG A 46 -3.92 -20.65 -16.18
N LEU A 47 -4.15 -21.59 -15.25
CA LEU A 47 -4.12 -21.29 -13.82
C LEU A 47 -2.75 -20.78 -13.36
N ALA A 48 -1.65 -21.37 -13.83
CA ALA A 48 -0.30 -20.95 -13.49
C ALA A 48 0.00 -19.51 -13.95
N ARG A 49 -0.55 -19.08 -15.10
CA ARG A 49 -0.47 -17.67 -15.53
C ARG A 49 -1.21 -16.73 -14.58
N LEU A 50 -2.42 -17.10 -14.17
CA LEU A 50 -3.20 -16.29 -13.22
C LEU A 50 -2.50 -16.21 -11.85
N VAL A 51 -1.92 -17.31 -11.39
CA VAL A 51 -1.12 -17.33 -10.15
C VAL A 51 0.16 -16.50 -10.30
N ALA A 52 0.80 -16.55 -11.46
CA ALA A 52 1.99 -15.75 -11.75
C ALA A 52 1.70 -14.24 -11.75
N MET A 53 0.50 -13.82 -12.17
CA MET A 53 0.00 -12.44 -12.08
C MET A 53 -0.28 -11.99 -10.64
N GLY A 54 -0.23 -12.89 -9.66
CA GLY A 54 -0.42 -12.54 -8.24
C GLY A 54 -1.88 -12.42 -7.80
N LEU A 55 -2.83 -12.94 -8.57
CA LEU A 55 -4.26 -12.94 -8.22
C LEU A 55 -4.53 -13.69 -6.90
N ARG A 56 -5.56 -13.24 -6.17
CA ARG A 56 -6.00 -13.86 -4.91
C ARG A 56 -6.72 -15.18 -5.19
N ASN A 57 -6.74 -16.07 -4.20
CA ASN A 57 -7.38 -17.38 -4.35
C ASN A 57 -8.86 -17.29 -4.73
N ASP A 58 -9.57 -16.26 -4.25
CA ASP A 58 -10.99 -16.04 -4.57
C ASP A 58 -11.20 -15.75 -6.06
N GLU A 59 -10.36 -14.86 -6.62
CA GLU A 59 -10.37 -14.49 -8.05
C GLU A 59 -9.93 -15.68 -8.92
N LEU A 60 -8.97 -16.49 -8.43
CA LEU A 60 -8.56 -17.70 -9.13
C LEU A 60 -9.71 -18.71 -9.25
N ILE A 61 -10.53 -18.86 -8.22
CA ILE A 61 -11.70 -19.77 -8.25
C ILE A 61 -12.70 -19.29 -9.29
N GLU A 62 -13.01 -18.00 -9.29
CA GLU A 62 -13.95 -17.40 -10.22
C GLU A 62 -13.48 -17.53 -11.67
N LEU A 63 -12.21 -17.22 -11.94
CA LEU A 63 -11.64 -17.21 -13.30
C LEU A 63 -11.32 -18.60 -13.86
N SER A 64 -10.94 -19.55 -12.99
CA SER A 64 -10.51 -20.89 -13.42
C SER A 64 -11.61 -21.95 -13.32
N GLY A 65 -12.65 -21.71 -12.50
CA GLY A 65 -13.69 -22.68 -12.20
C GLY A 65 -13.22 -23.85 -11.32
N TYR A 66 -11.98 -23.84 -10.82
CA TYR A 66 -11.49 -24.84 -9.87
C TYR A 66 -11.98 -24.56 -8.46
N THR A 67 -12.15 -25.62 -7.68
CA THR A 67 -12.44 -25.50 -6.25
C THR A 67 -11.19 -25.06 -5.48
N TYR A 68 -11.41 -24.40 -4.34
CA TYR A 68 -10.34 -23.95 -3.45
C TYR A 68 -9.36 -25.07 -3.08
N THR A 69 -9.88 -26.25 -2.69
CA THR A 69 -9.07 -27.40 -2.31
C THR A 69 -8.16 -27.87 -3.45
N ARG A 70 -8.66 -27.80 -4.70
CA ARG A 70 -7.86 -28.18 -5.87
C ARG A 70 -6.74 -27.18 -6.10
N ILE A 71 -7.02 -25.88 -6.05
CA ILE A 71 -5.99 -24.83 -6.17
C ILE A 71 -4.94 -24.97 -5.06
N HIS A 72 -5.37 -25.21 -3.83
CA HIS A 72 -4.47 -25.45 -2.71
C HIS A 72 -3.53 -26.63 -2.97
N GLN A 73 -4.06 -27.78 -3.39
CA GLN A 73 -3.24 -28.95 -3.77
C GLN A 73 -2.26 -28.61 -4.89
N LEU A 74 -2.71 -27.93 -5.94
CA LEU A 74 -1.86 -27.54 -7.07
C LEU A 74 -0.71 -26.63 -6.62
N ARG A 75 -0.94 -25.68 -5.70
CA ARG A 75 0.10 -24.78 -5.20
C ARG A 75 1.18 -25.47 -4.36
N HIS A 76 0.85 -26.62 -3.75
CA HIS A 76 1.81 -27.43 -2.99
C HIS A 76 2.53 -28.47 -3.84
N ASP A 77 2.15 -28.63 -5.11
CA ASP A 77 2.83 -29.54 -6.04
C ASP A 77 4.11 -28.88 -6.60
N PRO A 78 5.31 -29.48 -6.43
CA PRO A 78 6.56 -28.91 -6.91
C PRO A 78 6.57 -28.69 -8.43
N ALA A 79 5.97 -29.60 -9.22
CA ALA A 79 5.92 -29.45 -10.67
C ALA A 79 5.10 -28.23 -11.11
N PHE A 80 4.04 -27.92 -10.35
CA PHE A 80 3.23 -26.73 -10.60
C PHE A 80 3.94 -25.44 -10.16
N GLN A 81 4.73 -25.49 -9.08
CA GLN A 81 5.53 -24.35 -8.64
C GLN A 81 6.59 -23.95 -9.67
N GLU A 82 7.28 -24.93 -10.27
CA GLU A 82 8.23 -24.69 -11.37
C GLU A 82 7.52 -24.05 -12.57
N LEU A 83 6.34 -24.54 -12.92
CA LEU A 83 5.54 -23.97 -14.00
C LEU A 83 5.16 -22.51 -13.71
N VAL A 84 4.74 -22.20 -12.48
CA VAL A 84 4.45 -20.82 -12.05
C VAL A 84 5.69 -19.94 -12.15
N ALA A 85 6.86 -20.42 -11.71
CA ALA A 85 8.11 -19.69 -11.81
C ALA A 85 8.49 -19.36 -13.26
N GLN A 86 8.27 -20.30 -14.19
CA GLN A 86 8.47 -20.05 -15.62
C GLN A 86 7.47 -19.00 -16.15
N LYS A 87 6.20 -19.06 -15.74
CA LYS A 87 5.17 -18.10 -16.18
C LYS A 87 5.37 -16.70 -15.61
N ARG A 88 5.95 -16.56 -14.42
CA ARG A 88 6.32 -15.24 -13.85
C ARG A 88 7.25 -14.47 -14.76
N LYS A 89 8.31 -15.10 -15.27
CA LYS A 89 9.25 -14.45 -16.21
C LYS A 89 8.54 -13.85 -17.42
N ILE A 90 7.60 -14.60 -18.01
CA ILE A 90 6.83 -14.15 -19.18
C ILE A 90 5.89 -12.98 -18.81
N VAL A 91 5.28 -13.02 -17.63
CA VAL A 91 4.40 -11.94 -17.14
C VAL A 91 5.22 -10.68 -16.88
N ASP A 92 6.39 -10.82 -16.25
CA ASP A 92 7.29 -9.70 -15.96
C ASP A 92 7.80 -9.06 -17.27
N GLU A 93 8.22 -9.87 -18.25
CA GLU A 93 8.61 -9.38 -19.58
C GLU A 93 7.48 -8.63 -20.28
N ALA A 94 6.24 -9.13 -20.21
CA ALA A 94 5.08 -8.46 -20.79
C ALA A 94 4.77 -7.14 -20.08
N PHE A 95 4.91 -7.11 -18.75
CA PHE A 95 4.74 -5.89 -17.95
C PHE A 95 5.78 -4.82 -18.34
N TRP A 96 7.05 -5.19 -18.45
CA TRP A 96 8.11 -4.27 -18.87
C TRP A 96 7.88 -3.76 -20.29
N ARG A 97 7.46 -4.62 -21.22
CA ARG A 97 7.13 -4.20 -22.59
C ARG A 97 5.99 -3.19 -22.62
N GLN A 98 4.91 -3.44 -21.88
CA GLN A 98 3.78 -2.51 -21.80
C GLN A 98 4.19 -1.16 -21.21
N GLN A 99 5.05 -1.17 -20.18
CA GLN A 99 5.56 0.04 -19.56
C GLN A 99 6.44 0.85 -20.54
N ASP A 100 7.28 0.16 -21.32
CA ASP A 100 8.12 0.79 -22.34
C ASP A 100 7.29 1.42 -23.47
N GLU A 101 6.28 0.71 -23.97
CA GLU A 101 5.33 1.23 -24.96
C GLU A 101 4.60 2.49 -24.46
N PHE A 102 4.16 2.47 -23.20
CA PHE A 102 3.53 3.64 -22.58
C PHE A 102 4.50 4.81 -22.43
N ALA A 103 5.74 4.55 -22.00
CA ALA A 103 6.78 5.58 -21.87
C ALA A 103 7.13 6.20 -23.24
N ALA A 104 7.24 5.38 -24.29
CA ALA A 104 7.47 5.83 -25.66
C ALA A 104 6.32 6.71 -26.15
N LEU A 105 5.07 6.29 -25.93
CA LEU A 105 3.88 7.06 -26.28
C LEU A 105 3.82 8.39 -25.52
N ALA A 106 4.06 8.37 -24.21
CA ALA A 106 4.08 9.57 -23.37
C ALA A 106 5.15 10.56 -23.86
N THR A 107 6.36 10.08 -24.17
CA THR A 107 7.45 10.90 -24.72
C THR A 107 7.09 11.49 -26.08
N ALA A 108 6.46 10.70 -26.96
CA ALA A 108 6.03 11.18 -28.27
C ALA A 108 4.96 12.28 -28.16
N ASN A 109 3.97 12.09 -27.28
CA ASN A 109 2.92 13.08 -27.03
C ASN A 109 3.47 14.36 -26.40
N MET A 110 4.41 14.22 -25.45
CA MET A 110 5.11 15.33 -24.83
C MET A 110 5.87 16.17 -25.85
N ARG A 111 6.66 15.55 -26.73
CA ARG A 111 7.38 16.27 -27.79
C ARG A 111 6.44 17.02 -28.72
N ARG A 112 5.33 16.38 -29.13
CA ARG A 112 4.31 17.04 -29.98
C ARG A 112 3.68 18.24 -29.27
N ALA A 113 3.34 18.10 -27.99
CA ALA A 113 2.81 19.21 -27.20
C ALA A 113 3.82 20.36 -27.08
N GLU A 114 5.11 20.05 -26.91
CA GLU A 114 6.18 21.06 -26.86
C GLU A 114 6.36 21.78 -28.20
N THR A 115 6.31 21.07 -29.33
CA THR A 115 6.33 21.70 -30.67
C THR A 115 5.14 22.64 -30.85
N MET A 116 3.91 22.17 -30.59
CA MET A 116 2.70 23.00 -30.70
C MET A 116 2.73 24.22 -29.78
N LEU A 117 3.36 24.08 -28.61
CA LEU A 117 3.52 25.20 -27.68
C LEU A 117 4.56 26.20 -28.20
N SER A 118 5.66 25.73 -28.78
CA SER A 118 6.67 26.59 -29.43
C SER A 118 6.04 27.40 -30.55
N ASP A 119 5.31 26.77 -31.46
CA ASP A 119 4.67 27.42 -32.61
C ASP A 119 3.68 28.52 -32.15
N LYS A 120 2.94 28.26 -31.05
CA LYS A 120 2.03 29.25 -30.46
C LYS A 120 2.75 30.44 -29.83
N LEU A 121 3.90 30.19 -29.19
CA LEU A 121 4.70 31.26 -28.58
C LEU A 121 5.31 32.15 -29.65
N GLU A 122 5.82 31.56 -30.73
CA GLU A 122 6.36 32.29 -31.88
C GLU A 122 5.26 33.12 -32.57
N ALA A 123 4.09 32.55 -32.84
CA ALA A 123 2.96 33.28 -33.42
C ALA A 123 2.45 34.43 -32.51
N ALA A 124 2.47 34.25 -31.19
CA ALA A 124 2.11 35.29 -30.23
C ALA A 124 3.14 36.45 -30.24
N GLU A 125 4.43 36.13 -30.37
CA GLU A 125 5.49 37.13 -30.49
C GLU A 125 5.38 37.92 -31.80
N GLU A 126 5.11 37.25 -32.93
CA GLU A 126 4.93 37.91 -34.24
C GLU A 126 3.68 38.79 -34.31
N SER A 127 2.56 38.34 -33.72
CA SER A 127 1.30 39.08 -33.70
C SER A 127 1.26 40.22 -32.66
N GLY A 128 2.18 40.21 -31.69
CA GLY A 128 2.18 41.15 -30.56
C GLY A 128 1.06 40.91 -29.54
N GLU A 129 0.34 39.78 -29.63
CA GLU A 129 -0.67 39.38 -28.67
C GLU A 129 -0.03 38.60 -27.51
N PHE A 130 -0.15 39.11 -26.29
CA PHE A 130 0.40 38.43 -25.12
C PHE A 130 -0.50 37.26 -24.69
N LEU A 131 0.10 36.08 -24.55
CA LEU A 131 -0.53 34.94 -23.90
C LEU A 131 -0.82 35.25 -22.42
N PRO A 132 -1.88 34.67 -21.84
CA PRO A 132 -2.23 34.89 -20.44
C PRO A 132 -1.09 34.45 -19.51
N THR A 133 -0.68 35.33 -18.59
CA THR A 133 0.45 35.11 -17.66
C THR A 133 0.31 33.83 -16.84
N ARG A 134 -0.92 33.42 -16.51
CA ARG A 134 -1.20 32.17 -15.79
C ARG A 134 -0.68 30.94 -16.55
N ASP A 135 -0.86 30.93 -17.87
CA ASP A 135 -0.49 29.78 -18.69
C ASP A 135 1.03 29.75 -18.88
N LEU A 136 1.68 30.92 -19.00
CA LEU A 136 3.14 31.04 -19.02
C LEU A 136 3.77 30.55 -17.70
N ILE A 137 3.21 30.90 -16.55
CA ILE A 137 3.66 30.40 -15.24
C ILE A 137 3.51 28.87 -15.18
N ALA A 138 2.37 28.32 -15.61
CA ALA A 138 2.13 26.88 -15.60
C ALA A 138 3.11 26.10 -16.48
N ILE A 139 3.46 26.62 -17.67
CA ILE A 139 4.49 26.04 -18.55
C ILE A 139 5.85 26.03 -17.86
N THR A 140 6.19 27.13 -17.19
CA THR A 140 7.49 27.31 -16.56
C THR A 140 7.63 26.42 -15.32
N GLU A 141 6.63 26.39 -14.44
CA GLU A 141 6.61 25.52 -13.26
C GLU A 141 6.62 24.03 -13.64
N GLY A 142 5.84 23.63 -14.65
CA GLY A 142 5.81 22.24 -15.14
C GLY A 142 7.15 21.77 -15.72
N ARG A 143 7.94 22.68 -16.31
CA ARG A 143 9.31 22.39 -16.76
C ARG A 143 10.29 22.35 -15.59
N MET A 144 10.20 23.29 -14.66
CA MET A 144 11.09 23.36 -13.49
C MET A 144 11.00 22.09 -12.63
N ASP A 145 9.81 21.51 -12.48
CA ASP A 145 9.62 20.26 -11.73
C ASP A 145 10.36 19.07 -12.37
N ARG A 146 10.41 19.02 -13.71
CA ARG A 146 11.14 17.98 -14.45
C ARG A 146 12.65 18.10 -14.37
N PHE A 147 13.16 19.32 -14.20
CA PHE A 147 14.58 19.57 -13.97
C PHE A 147 14.97 19.44 -12.49
N GLY A 148 14.04 19.08 -11.60
CA GLY A 148 14.29 18.95 -10.17
C GLY A 148 14.37 20.28 -9.41
N TYR A 149 13.99 21.39 -10.06
CA TYR A 149 13.84 22.71 -9.43
C TYR A 149 12.43 22.93 -8.83
N GLY A 150 11.62 21.88 -8.76
CA GLY A 150 10.30 21.91 -8.14
C GLY A 150 10.37 22.19 -6.63
N LYS A 151 9.31 22.80 -6.10
CA LYS A 151 9.16 23.06 -4.66
C LYS A 151 9.02 21.73 -3.92
N THR A 152 10.12 21.20 -3.37
CA THR A 152 10.10 19.98 -2.56
C THR A 152 9.66 20.31 -1.14
N ARG A 153 8.48 19.84 -0.74
CA ARG A 153 8.05 19.88 0.67
C ARG A 153 8.72 18.75 1.43
N LEU A 154 9.82 19.04 2.11
CA LEU A 154 10.49 18.14 3.04
C LEU A 154 9.85 18.27 4.43
N ASN A 155 8.90 17.40 4.74
CA ASN A 155 8.41 17.24 6.10
C ASN A 155 9.36 16.32 6.87
N VAL A 156 10.40 16.91 7.47
CA VAL A 156 11.30 16.17 8.36
C VAL A 156 10.62 16.04 9.73
N ASN A 157 10.03 14.87 9.99
CA ASN A 157 9.54 14.56 11.32
C ASN A 157 10.72 14.23 12.23
N VAL A 158 11.27 15.25 12.90
CA VAL A 158 12.28 15.07 13.94
C VAL A 158 11.55 14.64 15.21
N ASN A 159 11.43 13.33 15.40
CA ASN A 159 11.05 12.79 16.71
C ASN A 159 12.26 12.91 17.64
N ALA A 160 12.47 14.12 18.18
CA ALA A 160 13.43 14.34 19.25
C ALA A 160 12.87 13.64 20.50
N ASP A 161 13.23 12.38 20.68
CA ASP A 161 12.78 11.57 21.79
C ASP A 161 13.40 12.12 23.10
N PHE A 162 12.71 13.12 23.66
CA PHE A 162 13.06 13.78 24.90
C PHE A 162 13.08 12.77 26.05
N ALA A 163 12.23 11.73 25.99
CA ALA A 163 12.17 10.68 26.99
C ALA A 163 13.46 9.86 26.99
N ALA A 164 13.97 9.46 25.81
CA ALA A 164 15.24 8.76 25.70
C ALA A 164 16.43 9.60 26.20
N LYS A 165 16.46 10.91 25.90
CA LYS A 165 17.49 11.83 26.43
C LYS A 165 17.39 12.03 27.93
N LEU A 166 16.18 12.08 28.49
CA LEU A 166 15.93 12.25 29.91
C LEU A 166 16.24 10.98 30.69
N GLU A 167 15.91 9.80 30.16
CA GLU A 167 16.34 8.52 30.76
C GLU A 167 17.86 8.36 30.73
N ALA A 168 18.52 8.70 29.61
CA ALA A 168 19.98 8.70 29.55
C ALA A 168 20.60 9.69 30.56
N ALA A 169 19.98 10.86 30.76
CA ALA A 169 20.39 11.83 31.77
C ALA A 169 20.16 11.30 33.19
N LYS A 170 19.00 10.69 33.46
CA LYS A 170 18.70 10.03 34.75
C LYS A 170 19.66 8.91 35.05
N ALA A 171 19.99 8.06 34.07
CA ALA A 171 20.96 6.98 34.22
C ALA A 171 22.37 7.51 34.56
N ARG A 172 22.79 8.63 33.94
CA ARG A 172 24.04 9.32 34.30
C ARG A 172 23.99 9.88 35.71
N ILE A 173 22.89 10.53 36.09
CA ILE A 173 22.70 11.09 37.44
C ILE A 173 22.68 9.99 38.51
N SER A 174 21.99 8.87 38.26
CA SER A 174 21.95 7.74 39.21
C SER A 174 23.30 7.04 39.37
N SER A 175 24.17 7.12 38.37
CA SER A 175 25.54 6.59 38.46
C SER A 175 26.54 7.56 39.10
N ALA A 176 26.17 8.84 39.26
CA ALA A 176 26.98 9.84 39.92
C ALA A 176 26.78 9.75 41.44
N ARG A 177 27.89 9.65 42.18
CA ARG A 177 27.95 9.51 43.63
C ARG A 177 27.16 10.64 44.32
N THR A 178 26.09 10.30 45.03
CA THR A 178 25.30 11.23 45.83
C THR A 178 26.19 11.90 46.88
N ILE A 179 26.36 13.22 46.80
CA ILE A 179 26.93 14.01 47.89
C ILE A 179 25.76 14.35 48.81
N GLU A 180 25.67 13.67 49.96
CA GLU A 180 24.72 14.01 51.02
C GLU A 180 25.11 15.35 51.63
N GLY A 181 24.50 16.42 51.13
CA GLY A 181 24.61 17.76 51.70
C GLY A 181 23.53 17.98 52.75
N THR A 182 23.90 17.95 54.03
CA THR A 182 23.04 18.33 55.15
C THR A 182 22.73 19.84 55.07
N THR A 183 21.49 20.20 54.73
CA THR A 183 21.04 21.60 54.73
C THR A 183 20.79 22.07 56.16
N SER A 184 21.70 22.88 56.70
CA SER A 184 21.46 23.64 57.93
C SER A 184 20.54 24.82 57.61
N SER A 185 19.31 24.77 58.14
CA SER A 185 18.33 25.85 58.08
C SER A 185 18.78 27.05 58.90
N LEU A 186 18.97 28.20 58.26
CA LEU A 186 18.97 29.50 58.92
C LEU A 186 18.13 30.45 58.05
N VAL A 187 17.06 30.95 58.68
CA VAL A 187 16.07 31.93 58.23
C VAL A 187 16.05 33.00 59.33
N PRO A 188 15.61 34.27 59.15
CA PRO A 188 15.48 35.16 57.99
C PRO A 188 16.17 36.52 58.24
N SER A 189 16.10 37.43 57.25
CA SER A 189 15.85 38.90 57.31
C SER A 189 16.48 39.49 56.05
N GLY A 190 15.81 40.13 55.09
CA GLY A 190 14.59 40.91 55.11
C GLY A 190 14.95 42.20 54.38
N GLU A 191 14.42 42.44 53.18
CA GLU A 191 14.20 43.80 52.66
C GLU A 191 13.38 43.78 51.37
N THR A 192 12.30 44.54 51.44
CA THR A 192 11.32 44.86 50.41
C THR A 192 11.93 45.68 49.28
N ARG A 193 11.64 45.32 48.02
CA ARG A 193 11.45 46.31 46.95
C ARG A 193 10.47 45.80 45.90
N SER A 194 9.33 46.47 45.89
CA SER A 194 8.31 46.48 44.84
C SER A 194 8.91 46.95 43.52
N ASP A 195 8.65 46.23 42.44
CA ASP A 195 8.46 46.84 41.12
C ASP A 195 7.60 45.91 40.26
N HIS A 196 6.38 46.36 40.00
CA HIS A 196 5.48 45.82 38.99
C HIS A 196 5.19 46.96 38.01
N PRO A 197 5.30 46.72 36.69
CA PRO A 197 4.15 47.00 35.84
C PRO A 197 4.07 45.99 34.65
N PRO A 198 3.09 46.09 33.74
CA PRO A 198 1.76 45.51 33.91
C PRO A 198 1.46 44.44 32.85
N ALA A 199 0.44 43.62 33.13
CA ALA A 199 -0.12 42.66 32.18
C ALA A 199 -0.72 43.36 30.96
N ALA A 200 -0.46 42.81 29.76
CA ALA A 200 -1.18 43.09 28.53
C ALA A 200 -2.07 41.88 28.17
N PRO A 201 -3.22 42.12 27.52
CA PRO A 201 -4.44 41.33 27.68
C PRO A 201 -4.57 40.13 26.74
N ASP A 202 -5.43 39.21 27.17
CA ASP A 202 -6.01 38.12 26.39
C ASP A 202 -6.49 38.58 25.01
N SER A 203 -6.01 37.92 23.96
CA SER A 203 -6.61 37.99 22.63
C SER A 203 -7.47 36.75 22.43
N GLU A 204 -8.77 36.95 22.59
CA GLU A 204 -9.83 36.10 22.06
C GLU A 204 -9.54 35.75 20.59
N SER A 205 -9.42 34.46 20.30
CA SER A 205 -9.60 33.98 18.92
C SER A 205 -11.10 33.85 18.65
N PRO A 206 -11.65 34.55 17.64
CA PRO A 206 -13.03 34.32 17.22
C PRO A 206 -13.12 33.03 16.41
N ASN A 207 -13.91 32.08 16.89
CA ASN A 207 -14.46 31.00 16.06
C ASN A 207 -15.26 31.60 14.90
N PRO A 208 -15.06 31.19 13.64
CA PRO A 208 -16.05 31.42 12.60
C PRO A 208 -17.20 30.40 12.72
N PRO A 209 -18.47 30.83 12.68
CA PRO A 209 -19.62 29.92 12.62
C PRO A 209 -20.03 29.61 11.17
N SER A 210 -20.94 28.64 11.06
CA SER A 210 -21.84 28.31 9.92
C SER A 210 -21.20 27.37 8.89
N ASP A 211 -21.56 26.09 8.80
CA ASP A 211 -22.89 25.52 8.53
C ASP A 211 -23.51 26.08 7.24
N THR A 212 -23.45 25.30 6.15
CA THR A 212 -24.38 25.45 5.03
C THR A 212 -24.55 24.13 4.27
N ALA A 213 -25.68 23.49 4.57
CA ALA A 213 -26.62 22.91 3.61
C ALA A 213 -26.14 21.79 2.68
N LEU A 214 -26.33 20.58 3.21
CA LEU A 214 -26.99 19.44 2.58
C LEU A 214 -27.89 19.79 1.36
N VAL A 215 -27.43 19.52 0.14
CA VAL A 215 -28.31 19.43 -1.05
C VAL A 215 -28.52 17.96 -1.40
N ARG A 216 -29.66 17.43 -0.96
CA ARG A 216 -30.31 16.25 -1.56
C ARG A 216 -30.81 16.63 -2.96
N ARG A 217 -30.46 15.84 -3.97
CA ARG A 217 -31.30 15.67 -5.16
C ARG A 217 -31.57 14.19 -5.37
N ARG A 218 -32.86 13.84 -5.30
CA ARG A 218 -33.46 12.59 -5.76
C ARG A 218 -33.69 12.67 -7.27
N SER A 219 -33.44 11.54 -7.92
CA SER A 219 -34.19 10.87 -8.99
C SER A 219 -35.11 11.69 -9.91
N ALA A 220 -34.80 11.59 -11.21
CA ALA A 220 -35.74 11.19 -12.25
C ALA A 220 -35.07 10.05 -13.05
#